data_AF-A0A1J6I1M6-F1
#
_entry.id   AF-A0A1J6I1M6-F1
#
_cell.length_a   1.000
_cell.length_b   1.000
_cell.length_c   1.000
_cell.angle_alpha   90.00
_cell.angle_beta   90.00
_cell.angle_gamma   90.00
#
_symmetry.space_group_name_H-M   'P 1'
#
loop_
_entity.id
_entity.type
_entity.pdbx_description
1 polymer ?
#
loop_
_entity_poly.entity_id
_entity_poly.type
_entity_poly.pdbx_seq_one_letter_code
_entity_poly.pdbx_strand_id
1 'polypeptide(L)'
;AAPLRKSGRTSKPPLWLTDFVHHVKPSSSTPYSITDSINYSSLSLSYQTCLSSYSSIVEPTSFDQAVNDSNWVQAMKLEIQALTDNNTWELVDFPAGKSPIGCK
;
A
#
# COMPACT_ATOMS: atom_id res chain seq x y z
N ALA A 1 -21.09 -16.19 -6.93
CA ALA A 1 -20.10 -15.57 -6.03
C ALA A 1 -20.79 -15.24 -4.70
N ALA A 2 -20.22 -15.64 -3.56
CA ALA A 2 -20.78 -15.30 -2.26
C ALA A 2 -20.55 -13.80 -1.96
N PRO A 3 -21.53 -13.08 -1.39
CA PRO A 3 -21.36 -11.67 -1.04
C PRO A 3 -20.31 -11.53 0.07
N LEU A 4 -19.40 -10.58 -0.11
CA LEU A 4 -18.42 -10.18 0.91
C LEU A 4 -19.17 -9.70 2.15
N ARG A 5 -18.96 -10.38 3.28
CA ARG A 5 -19.56 -10.01 4.56
C ARG A 5 -18.92 -8.70 5.03
N LYS A 6 -19.61 -7.58 4.85
CA LYS A 6 -19.20 -6.27 5.39
C LYS A 6 -19.76 -6.10 6.80
N SER A 7 -18.98 -5.46 7.67
CA SER A 7 -19.44 -5.04 8.99
C SER A 7 -20.60 -4.05 8.84
N GLY A 8 -21.74 -4.34 9.47
CA GLY A 8 -22.86 -3.40 9.60
C GLY A 8 -22.70 -2.41 10.78
N ARG A 9 -21.54 -2.43 11.45
CA ARG A 9 -21.30 -1.59 12.63
C ARG A 9 -21.16 -0.14 12.19
N THR A 10 -22.04 0.74 12.66
CA THR A 10 -21.89 2.18 12.49
C THR A 10 -20.71 2.65 13.33
N SER A 11 -19.64 3.13 12.68
CA SER A 11 -18.53 3.79 13.37
C SER A 11 -18.98 5.19 13.79
N LYS A 12 -18.79 5.54 15.06
CA LYS A 12 -18.99 6.90 15.58
C LYS A 12 -17.64 7.46 16.01
N PRO A 13 -17.37 8.76 15.81
CA PRO A 13 -16.15 9.36 16.30
C PRO A 13 -16.08 9.26 17.83
N PRO A 14 -14.88 9.15 18.41
CA PRO A 14 -14.71 9.16 19.85
C PRO A 14 -15.12 10.53 20.44
N LEU A 15 -15.65 10.54 21.66
CA LEU A 15 -16.21 11.75 22.30
C LEU A 15 -15.22 12.91 22.41
N TRP A 16 -13.95 12.62 22.72
CA TRP A 16 -12.90 13.64 22.87
C TRP A 16 -12.59 14.39 21.57
N LEU A 17 -13.04 13.88 20.41
CA LEU A 17 -12.75 14.50 19.12
C LEU A 17 -13.47 15.84 18.96
N THR A 18 -14.55 16.09 19.70
CA THR A 18 -15.27 17.38 19.71
C THR A 18 -14.44 18.52 20.29
N ASP A 19 -13.41 18.20 21.08
CA ASP A 19 -12.59 19.19 21.76
C ASP A 19 -11.51 19.78 20.83
N PHE A 20 -11.37 19.24 19.61
CA PHE A 20 -10.36 19.63 18.63
C PHE A 20 -10.97 20.21 17.35
N VAL A 21 -10.32 21.22 16.78
CA VAL A 21 -10.66 21.72 15.44
C VAL A 21 -10.21 20.68 14.41
N HIS A 22 -11.16 20.08 13.71
CA HIS A 22 -10.88 19.08 12.69
C HIS A 22 -11.64 19.34 11.38
N HIS A 23 -10.98 19.18 10.25
CA HIS A 23 -11.59 19.33 8.93
C HIS A 23 -12.03 17.96 8.42
N VAL A 24 -13.32 17.62 8.58
CA VAL A 24 -13.88 16.36 8.08
C VAL A 24 -14.05 16.46 6.57
N LYS A 25 -13.43 15.57 5.80
CA LYS A 25 -13.71 15.40 4.37
C LYS A 25 -14.86 14.39 4.20
N PRO A 26 -16.07 14.81 3.76
CA PRO A 26 -17.25 13.94 3.74
C PRO A 26 -17.22 12.85 2.65
N SER A 27 -16.27 12.90 1.71
CA SER A 27 -16.19 11.99 0.56
C SER A 27 -15.00 11.02 0.59
N SER A 28 -14.12 11.09 1.61
CA SER A 28 -12.94 10.21 1.67
C SER A 28 -13.21 8.96 2.51
N SER A 29 -12.56 7.85 2.13
CA SER A 29 -12.53 6.61 2.92
C SER A 29 -11.93 6.84 4.32
N THR A 30 -11.09 7.86 4.46
CA THR A 30 -10.44 8.29 5.71
C THR A 30 -10.78 9.76 6.02
N PRO A 31 -11.65 10.04 7.01
CA PRO A 31 -12.06 11.40 7.35
C PRO A 31 -10.92 12.30 7.87
N TYR A 32 -9.85 11.69 8.38
CA TYR A 32 -8.67 12.34 8.96
C TYR A 32 -7.40 11.73 8.37
N SER A 33 -6.99 12.19 7.19
CA SER A 33 -5.73 11.71 6.60
C SER A 33 -4.56 12.39 7.29
N ILE A 34 -3.57 11.61 7.74
CA ILE A 34 -2.32 12.14 8.30
C ILE A 34 -1.63 13.11 7.34
N THR A 35 -1.78 12.91 6.02
CA THR A 35 -1.21 13.78 4.99
C THR A 35 -1.64 15.24 5.10
N ASP A 36 -2.83 15.50 5.65
CA ASP A 36 -3.36 16.85 5.81
C ASP A 36 -2.76 17.59 7.03
N SER A 37 -1.99 16.90 7.88
CA SER A 37 -1.40 17.43 9.12
C SER A 37 0.13 17.41 9.15
N ILE A 38 0.77 17.03 8.05
CA ILE A 38 2.24 17.00 7.95
C ILE A 38 2.73 18.39 7.52
N ASN A 39 3.66 18.96 8.29
CA ASN A 39 4.38 20.19 7.94
C ASN A 39 5.90 19.97 8.10
N TYR A 40 6.66 20.33 7.07
CA TYR A 40 8.11 20.19 7.01
C TYR A 40 8.87 21.53 7.14
N SER A 41 8.19 22.64 7.38
CA SER A 41 8.79 23.98 7.42
C SER A 41 9.82 24.19 8.53
N SER A 42 9.78 23.38 9.60
CA SER A 42 10.73 23.44 10.71
C SER A 42 12.01 22.64 10.47
N LEU A 43 12.08 21.85 9.39
CA LEU A 43 13.23 21.01 9.08
C LEU A 43 14.31 21.82 8.36
N SER A 44 15.56 21.36 8.45
CA SER A 44 16.64 21.97 7.68
C SER A 44 16.39 21.84 6.17
N LEU A 45 16.89 22.79 5.38
CA LEU A 45 16.73 22.77 3.93
C LEU A 45 17.32 21.49 3.31
N SER A 46 18.46 21.01 3.81
CA SER A 46 19.08 19.77 3.34
C SER A 46 18.19 18.55 3.58
N TYR A 47 17.51 18.49 4.71
CA TYR A 47 16.61 17.38 5.05
C TYR A 47 15.28 17.49 4.30
N GLN A 48 14.75 18.70 4.09
CA GLN A 48 13.57 18.92 3.25
C GLN A 48 13.81 18.44 1.81
N THR A 49 14.97 18.77 1.21
CA THR A 49 15.34 18.29 -0.13
C THR A 49 15.40 16.76 -0.19
N CYS A 50 16.01 16.14 0.82
CA CYS A 50 16.09 14.69 0.95
C CYS A 50 14.70 14.05 0.99
N LEU A 51 13.81 14.54 1.86
CA LEU A 51 12.44 14.06 1.96
C LEU A 51 11.67 14.25 0.66
N SER A 52 11.80 15.40 -0.01
CA SER A 52 11.14 15.66 -1.28
C SER A 52 11.54 14.65 -2.35
N SER A 53 12.81 14.27 -2.41
CA SER A 53 13.29 13.23 -3.33
C SER A 53 12.63 11.88 -3.04
N TYR A 54 12.54 11.47 -1.77
CA TYR A 54 11.89 10.20 -1.40
C TYR A 54 10.38 10.22 -1.63
N SER A 55 9.71 11.31 -1.26
CA SER A 55 8.26 11.46 -1.45
C SER A 55 7.85 11.55 -2.92
N SER A 56 8.79 11.82 -3.83
CA SER A 56 8.55 11.82 -5.27
C SER A 56 8.51 10.41 -5.88
N ILE A 57 8.98 9.39 -5.15
CA ILE A 57 8.96 8.01 -5.60
C ILE A 57 7.52 7.51 -5.50
N VAL A 58 6.94 7.14 -6.65
CA VAL A 58 5.57 6.62 -6.73
C VAL A 58 5.62 5.11 -6.84
N GLU A 59 4.96 4.42 -5.92
CA GLU A 59 4.78 2.98 -6.00
C GLU A 59 3.80 2.62 -7.15
N PRO A 60 4.16 1.66 -8.02
CA PRO A 60 3.25 1.13 -9.03
C PRO A 60 2.00 0.55 -8.40
N THR A 61 0.83 0.94 -8.90
CA THR A 61 -0.45 0.43 -8.36
C THR A 61 -1.00 -0.75 -9.16
N SER A 62 -0.26 -1.22 -10.17
CA SER A 62 -0.66 -2.32 -11.05
C SER A 62 0.55 -3.09 -11.55
N PHE A 63 0.34 -4.34 -11.94
CA PHE A 63 1.38 -5.18 -12.52
C PHE A 63 1.97 -4.54 -13.79
N ASP A 64 1.14 -4.00 -14.67
CA ASP A 64 1.58 -3.38 -15.93
C ASP A 64 2.49 -2.17 -15.69
N GLN A 65 2.29 -1.42 -14.60
CA GLN A 65 3.22 -0.36 -14.21
C GLN A 65 4.51 -0.93 -13.63
N ALA A 66 4.41 -1.91 -12.72
CA ALA A 66 5.57 -2.49 -12.04
C ALA A 66 6.52 -3.22 -12.99
N VAL A 67 5.99 -3.95 -13.97
CA VAL A 67 6.80 -4.73 -14.94
C VAL A 67 7.64 -3.85 -15.86
N ASN A 68 7.24 -2.59 -16.05
CA ASN A 68 7.98 -1.61 -16.84
C ASN A 68 9.01 -0.83 -16.00
N ASP A 69 9.01 -0.95 -14.67
CA ASP A 69 10.00 -0.33 -13.79
C ASP A 69 11.14 -1.31 -13.49
N SER A 70 12.36 -0.94 -13.90
CA SER A 70 13.55 -1.77 -13.71
C SER A 70 13.86 -2.09 -12.25
N ASN A 71 13.56 -1.16 -11.32
CA ASN A 71 13.81 -1.36 -9.89
C ASN A 71 12.89 -2.43 -9.33
N TRP A 72 11.61 -2.41 -9.71
CA TRP A 72 10.63 -3.41 -9.30
C TRP A 72 10.91 -4.77 -9.91
N VAL A 73 11.29 -4.83 -11.19
CA VAL A 73 11.72 -6.07 -11.84
C VAL A 73 12.95 -6.65 -11.14
N GLN A 74 13.91 -5.81 -10.77
CA GLN A 74 15.09 -6.26 -10.05
C GLN A 74 14.74 -6.78 -8.64
N ALA A 75 13.90 -6.07 -7.90
CA ALA A 75 13.44 -6.50 -6.59
C ALA A 75 12.71 -7.86 -6.66
N MET A 76 11.82 -8.05 -7.64
CA MET A 76 11.11 -9.32 -7.86
C MET A 76 12.08 -10.48 -8.12
N LYS A 77 13.13 -10.25 -8.93
CA LYS A 77 14.16 -11.27 -9.20
C LYS A 77 14.93 -11.66 -7.95
N LEU A 78 15.30 -10.67 -7.13
CA LEU A 78 16.00 -10.91 -5.86
C LEU A 78 15.13 -11.70 -4.88
N GLU A 79 13.84 -11.40 -4.80
CA GLU A 79 12.91 -12.16 -3.97
C GLU A 79 12.79 -13.61 -4.46
N ILE A 80 12.58 -13.85 -5.76
CA ILE A 80 12.52 -15.21 -6.33
C ILE A 80 13.81 -15.99 -6.03
N GLN A 81 14.97 -15.34 -6.17
CA GLN A 81 16.25 -15.94 -5.84
C GLN A 81 16.32 -16.30 -4.35
N ALA A 82 15.97 -15.37 -3.45
CA ALA A 82 15.97 -15.61 -2.00
C ALA A 82 15.02 -16.76 -1.61
N LEU A 83 13.85 -16.88 -2.24
CA LEU A 83 12.92 -17.98 -2.00
C LEU A 83 13.48 -19.34 -2.43
N THR A 84 14.25 -19.35 -3.51
CA THR A 84 14.94 -20.54 -4.03
C THR A 84 16.10 -20.92 -3.10
N ASP A 85 16.93 -19.96 -2.73
CA ASP A 85 18.10 -20.14 -1.86
C ASP A 85 17.70 -20.63 -0.46
N ASN A 86 16.55 -20.18 0.05
CA ASN A 86 16.00 -20.60 1.34
C ASN A 86 15.19 -21.91 1.26
N ASN A 87 15.13 -22.58 0.10
CA ASN A 87 14.32 -23.77 -0.15
C ASN A 87 12.86 -23.64 0.35
N THR A 88 12.31 -22.43 0.35
CA THR A 88 10.96 -22.18 0.89
C THR A 88 9.91 -22.38 -0.21
N TRP A 89 10.29 -22.13 -1.47
CA TRP A 89 9.43 -22.27 -2.64
C TRP A 89 10.12 -23.12 -3.70
N GLU A 90 9.33 -23.99 -4.33
CA GLU A 90 9.73 -24.78 -5.50
C GLU A 90 8.76 -24.46 -6.63
N LEU A 91 9.29 -24.27 -7.84
CA LEU A 91 8.46 -24.11 -9.03
C LEU A 91 7.93 -25.49 -9.43
N VAL A 92 6.61 -25.68 -9.34
CA VAL A 92 5.95 -26.95 -9.67
C VAL A 92 4.93 -26.72 -10.78
N ASP A 93 4.82 -27.68 -11.69
CA ASP A 93 3.80 -27.67 -12.73
C ASP A 93 2.38 -27.65 -12.12
N PHE A 94 1.47 -27.04 -12.87
CA PHE A 94 0.09 -26.97 -12.42
C PHE A 94 -0.55 -28.38 -12.38
N PRO A 95 -1.07 -28.83 -11.21
CA PRO A 95 -1.60 -30.18 -11.07
C PRO A 95 -2.87 -30.40 -11.91
N ALA A 96 -2.92 -31.52 -12.62
CA ALA A 96 -4.05 -31.89 -13.47
C ALA A 96 -5.37 -31.96 -12.66
N GLY A 97 -6.46 -31.47 -13.25
CA GLY A 97 -7.79 -31.50 -12.65
C GLY A 97 -8.04 -30.45 -11.56
N LYS A 98 -7.11 -29.53 -11.32
CA LYS A 98 -7.34 -28.36 -10.47
C LYS A 98 -7.77 -27.16 -11.31
N SER A 99 -8.49 -26.22 -10.70
CA SER A 99 -8.79 -24.92 -11.31
C SER A 99 -7.86 -23.87 -10.73
N PRO A 100 -7.30 -22.97 -11.55
CA PRO A 100 -6.50 -21.87 -11.04
C PRO A 100 -7.36 -20.98 -10.14
N ILE A 101 -6.76 -20.52 -9.04
CA ILE A 101 -7.39 -19.49 -8.21
C ILE A 101 -7.32 -18.21 -9.02
N GLY A 102 -8.48 -17.70 -9.45
CA GLY A 102 -8.54 -16.41 -10.13
C GLY A 102 -8.11 -15.29 -9.19
N CYS A 103 -7.24 -14.40 -9.66
CA CYS A 103 -7.05 -13.10 -9.04
C CYS A 103 -8.21 -12.19 -9.43
N LYS A 104 -8.61 -11.30 -8.52
CA LYS A 104 -9.72 -10.37 -8.71
C LYS A 104 -9.21 -8.97 -9.02
#